data_AF-A0A373Q336-F1
#
_entry.id   AF-A0A373Q336-F1
#
_cell.length_a   1.000
_cell.length_b   1.000
_cell.length_c   1.000
_cell.angle_alpha   90.00
_cell.angle_beta   90.00
_cell.angle_gamma   90.00
#
_symmetry.space_group_name_H-M   'P 1'
#
loop_
_entity.id
_entity.type
_entity.pdbx_description
1 polymer ?
#
loop_
_entity_poly.entity_id
_entity_poly.type
_entity_poly.pdbx_seq_one_letter_code
_entity_poly.pdbx_strand_id
1 'polypeptide(L)'
;MNKNLKKVISSVAALTMVASSVAAFAVDFPDVESTASYAQAVQELSALDVISGYDDGTFGPDKLVTRAEITKMIVDALAERSSAEASTESTKFADVQQITGLKATSTKVLLTVSSQV
;
A
#
# COMPACT_ATOMS: atom_id res chain seq x y z
N MET A 1 -16.64 38.68 19.10
CA MET A 1 -15.79 37.47 19.00
C MET A 1 -14.91 37.37 20.23
N ASN A 2 -15.19 36.41 21.11
CA ASN A 2 -14.59 36.23 22.43
C ASN A 2 -13.15 35.68 22.32
N LYS A 3 -12.24 36.25 23.11
CA LYS A 3 -10.80 35.93 23.11
C LYS A 3 -10.50 34.44 23.31
N ASN A 4 -11.42 33.73 23.96
CA ASN A 4 -11.30 32.32 24.30
C ASN A 4 -11.61 31.37 23.12
N LEU A 5 -12.47 31.78 22.17
CA LEU A 5 -12.83 30.95 21.02
C LEU A 5 -11.69 30.84 19.99
N LYS A 6 -10.89 31.90 19.84
CA LYS A 6 -9.68 31.89 18.99
C LYS A 6 -8.59 30.94 19.51
N LYS A 7 -8.53 30.72 20.84
CA LYS A 7 -7.55 29.85 21.49
C LYS A 7 -7.89 28.37 21.36
N VAL A 8 -9.18 27.99 21.44
CA VAL A 8 -9.62 26.60 21.22
C VAL A 8 -9.57 26.19 19.74
N ILE A 9 -9.87 27.08 18.80
CA ILE A 9 -9.72 26.79 17.36
C ILE A 9 -8.24 26.61 16.99
N SER A 10 -7.34 27.42 17.57
CA SER A 10 -5.88 27.24 17.39
C SER A 10 -5.35 25.95 18.02
N SER A 11 -5.94 25.48 19.12
CA SER A 11 -5.53 24.24 19.80
C SER A 11 -5.97 22.99 19.05
N VAL A 12 -7.14 23.01 18.39
CA VAL A 12 -7.64 21.86 17.60
C VAL A 12 -6.89 21.75 16.28
N ALA A 13 -6.51 22.88 15.66
CA ALA A 13 -5.75 22.89 14.41
C ALA A 13 -4.30 22.36 14.56
N ALA A 14 -3.74 22.37 15.78
CA ALA A 14 -2.39 21.85 16.02
C ALA A 14 -2.34 20.34 16.32
N LEU A 15 -3.48 19.70 16.65
CA LEU A 15 -3.52 18.28 17.01
C LEU A 15 -3.80 17.34 15.83
N THR A 16 -4.15 17.87 14.66
CA THR A 16 -4.51 17.05 13.48
C THR A 16 -3.33 16.71 12.56
N MET A 17 -2.09 17.07 12.91
CA MET A 17 -0.92 16.83 12.05
C MET A 17 0.14 15.97 12.76
N VAL A 18 -0.28 14.86 13.35
CA VAL A 18 0.59 13.69 13.47
C VAL A 18 0.24 12.80 12.29
N ALA A 19 0.88 13.06 11.14
CA ALA A 19 0.97 12.09 10.08
C ALA A 19 1.81 10.94 10.66
N SER A 20 1.14 9.89 11.13
CA SER A 20 1.82 8.64 11.49
C SER A 20 2.52 8.13 10.25
N SER A 21 3.83 8.36 10.17
CA SER A 21 4.71 7.55 9.35
C SER A 21 4.58 6.14 9.89
N VAL A 22 3.81 5.29 9.21
CA VAL A 22 4.03 3.85 9.31
C VAL A 22 5.40 3.66 8.67
N ALA A 23 6.41 3.47 9.52
CA ALA A 23 7.65 2.90 9.04
C ALA A 23 7.29 1.53 8.45
N ALA A 24 7.44 1.37 7.14
CA ALA A 24 7.38 0.07 6.51
C ALA A 24 8.56 -0.72 7.05
N PHE A 25 8.30 -1.62 8.00
CA PHE A 25 9.30 -2.59 8.43
C PHE A 25 9.38 -3.66 7.36
N ALA A 26 10.60 -4.04 6.97
CA ALA A 26 10.82 -5.17 6.08
C ALA A 26 10.08 -6.39 6.63
N VAL A 27 9.24 -7.01 5.80
CA VAL A 27 8.54 -8.24 6.16
C VAL A 27 9.48 -9.39 5.91
N ASP A 28 9.81 -10.14 6.98
CA ASP A 28 10.50 -11.41 6.85
C ASP A 28 9.48 -12.49 6.48
N PHE A 29 9.74 -13.18 5.37
CA PHE A 29 8.87 -14.25 4.87
C PHE A 29 9.36 -15.61 5.39
N PRO A 30 8.47 -16.47 5.91
CA PRO A 30 8.84 -17.75 6.52
C PRO A 30 9.36 -18.78 5.51
N ASP A 31 9.11 -18.57 4.22
CA ASP A 31 9.53 -19.43 3.11
C ASP A 31 10.76 -18.89 2.35
N VAL A 32 11.45 -17.89 2.92
CA VAL A 32 12.67 -17.33 2.35
C VAL A 32 13.85 -17.64 3.27
N GLU A 33 14.62 -18.66 2.89
CA GLU A 33 15.85 -19.02 3.59
C GLU A 33 16.89 -17.90 3.49
N SER A 34 17.47 -17.51 4.62
CA SER A 34 18.48 -16.43 4.69
C SER A 34 19.72 -16.64 3.79
N THR A 35 20.02 -17.89 3.41
CA THR A 35 21.15 -18.25 2.54
C THR A 35 20.75 -18.33 1.05
N ALA A 36 19.46 -18.19 0.73
CA ALA A 36 19.01 -18.17 -0.65
C ALA A 36 19.59 -16.97 -1.40
N SER A 37 20.01 -17.18 -2.65
CA SER A 37 20.64 -16.14 -3.47
C SER A 37 19.74 -14.92 -3.71
N TYR A 38 18.42 -15.07 -3.57
CA TYR A 38 17.41 -14.03 -3.75
C TYR A 38 16.95 -13.39 -2.43
N ALA A 39 17.36 -13.90 -1.26
CA ALA A 39 16.84 -13.45 0.03
C ALA A 39 17.05 -11.95 0.27
N GLN A 40 18.24 -11.45 -0.06
CA GLN A 40 18.56 -10.02 0.06
C GLN A 40 17.63 -9.16 -0.81
N ALA A 41 17.40 -9.57 -2.06
CA ALA A 41 16.52 -8.83 -2.97
C ALA A 41 15.08 -8.79 -2.44
N VAL A 42 14.59 -9.90 -1.88
CA VAL A 42 13.25 -9.96 -1.26
C VAL A 42 13.16 -9.00 -0.07
N GLN A 43 14.15 -8.99 0.82
CA GLN A 43 14.17 -8.06 1.95
C GLN A 43 14.20 -6.60 1.53
N GLU A 44 15.05 -6.25 0.54
CA GLU A 44 15.15 -4.88 0.04
C GLU A 44 13.85 -4.42 -0.63
N LEU A 45 13.25 -5.25 -1.48
CA LEU A 45 11.99 -4.91 -2.15
C LEU A 45 10.82 -4.83 -1.17
N SER A 46 10.81 -5.66 -0.12
CA SER A 46 9.80 -5.56 0.94
C SER A 46 9.96 -4.28 1.76
N ALA A 47 11.20 -3.90 2.09
CA ALA A 47 11.49 -2.65 2.80
C ALA A 47 11.08 -1.41 2.00
N LEU A 48 11.12 -1.49 0.66
CA LEU A 48 10.67 -0.45 -0.25
C LEU A 48 9.16 -0.47 -0.55
N ASP A 49 8.40 -1.38 0.09
CA ASP A 49 6.95 -1.58 -0.16
C ASP A 49 6.62 -1.93 -1.62
N VAL A 50 7.59 -2.50 -2.35
CA VAL A 50 7.41 -2.97 -3.74
C VAL A 50 6.74 -4.35 -3.75
N ILE A 51 7.01 -5.16 -2.73
CA ILE A 51 6.41 -6.48 -2.55
C ILE A 51 5.83 -6.59 -1.14
N SER A 52 4.65 -7.21 -1.04
CA SER A 52 3.97 -7.46 0.24
C SER A 52 3.82 -8.95 0.57
N GLY A 53 4.16 -9.84 -0.37
CA GLY A 53 3.87 -11.27 -0.27
C GLY A 53 2.40 -11.61 -0.47
N TYR A 54 2.03 -12.83 -0.08
CA TYR A 54 0.67 -13.36 -0.13
C TYR A 54 -0.06 -13.21 1.21
N ASP A 55 -1.37 -13.39 1.21
CA ASP A 55 -2.22 -13.26 2.41
C ASP A 55 -1.87 -14.26 3.52
N ASP A 56 -1.21 -15.37 3.17
CA ASP A 56 -0.70 -16.37 4.13
C ASP A 56 0.65 -15.97 4.76
N GLY A 57 1.18 -14.79 4.41
CA GLY A 57 2.45 -14.26 4.90
C GLY A 57 3.68 -14.82 4.18
N THR A 58 3.52 -15.55 3.08
CA THR A 58 4.64 -16.11 2.29
C THR A 58 5.08 -15.20 1.14
N PHE A 59 6.33 -15.34 0.69
CA PHE A 59 6.81 -14.73 -0.55
C PHE A 59 6.44 -15.57 -1.78
N GLY A 60 6.47 -16.90 -1.66
CA GLY A 60 6.20 -17.87 -2.71
C GLY A 60 7.25 -17.93 -3.82
N PRO A 61 8.54 -18.19 -3.51
CA PRO A 61 9.64 -18.13 -4.50
C PRO A 61 9.49 -19.11 -5.67
N ASP A 62 8.83 -20.25 -5.44
CA ASP A 62 8.60 -21.28 -6.46
C ASP A 62 7.28 -21.09 -7.24
N LYS A 63 6.46 -20.09 -6.87
CA LYS A 63 5.22 -19.80 -7.58
C LYS A 63 5.52 -19.12 -8.91
N LEU A 64 4.77 -19.47 -9.95
CA LEU A 64 4.85 -18.77 -11.23
C LEU A 64 4.33 -17.35 -11.07
N VAL A 65 5.17 -16.37 -11.40
CA VAL A 65 4.78 -14.97 -11.41
C VAL A 65 3.99 -14.63 -12.68
N THR A 66 2.88 -13.94 -12.52
CA THR A 66 2.05 -13.47 -13.63
C THR A 66 2.58 -12.15 -14.20
N ARG A 67 2.22 -11.86 -15.45
CA ARG A 67 2.55 -10.57 -16.08
C ARG A 67 1.97 -9.37 -15.31
N ALA A 68 0.80 -9.55 -14.69
CA ALA A 68 0.15 -8.50 -13.90
C ALA A 68 0.94 -8.20 -12.62
N GLU A 69 1.41 -9.22 -11.91
CA GLU A 69 2.23 -9.06 -10.71
C GLU A 69 3.57 -8.39 -11.01
N ILE A 70 4.25 -8.79 -12.10
CA ILE A 70 5.49 -8.12 -12.54
C ILE A 70 5.22 -6.64 -12.82
N THR A 71 4.15 -6.34 -13.55
CA THR A 71 3.83 -4.95 -13.91
C THR A 71 3.55 -4.13 -12.65
N LYS A 72 2.84 -4.68 -11.68
CA LYS A 72 2.61 -4.05 -10.38
C LYS A 72 3.94 -3.73 -9.67
N MET A 73 4.83 -4.70 -9.54
CA MET A 73 6.14 -4.50 -8.90
C MET A 73 6.94 -3.38 -9.59
N ILE A 74 6.91 -3.31 -10.92
CA ILE A 74 7.59 -2.24 -11.68
C ILE A 74 6.97 -0.87 -11.38
N VAL A 75 5.63 -0.76 -11.39
CA VAL A 75 4.93 0.50 -11.10
C VAL A 75 5.20 0.97 -9.68
N ASP A 76 5.16 0.05 -8.70
CA ASP A 76 5.44 0.36 -7.29
C ASP A 76 6.91 0.76 -7.11
N ALA A 77 7.87 0.06 -7.75
CA ALA A 77 9.29 0.40 -7.71
C ALA A 77 9.62 1.78 -8.33
N LEU A 78 8.85 2.22 -9.32
CA LEU A 78 8.99 3.54 -9.93
C LEU A 78 8.27 4.64 -9.13
N ALA A 79 7.55 4.29 -8.05
CA ALA A 79 6.70 5.20 -7.28
C ALA A 79 5.63 5.92 -8.13
N GLU A 80 5.24 5.35 -9.27
CA GLU A 80 4.27 5.92 -10.22
C GLU A 80 2.83 5.47 -9.92
N ARG A 81 2.59 4.95 -8.72
CA ARG A 81 1.28 4.41 -8.31
C ARG A 81 0.16 5.44 -8.41
N SER A 82 0.42 6.68 -8.00
CA SER A 82 -0.55 7.77 -8.07
C SER A 82 -0.93 8.12 -9.51
N SER A 83 0.03 8.03 -10.44
CA SER A 83 -0.16 8.26 -11.87
C SER A 83 -0.99 7.12 -12.49
N ALA A 84 -0.71 5.87 -12.12
CA ALA A 84 -1.47 4.70 -12.56
C ALA A 84 -2.91 4.72 -12.04
N GLU A 85 -3.13 5.06 -10.77
CA GLU A 85 -4.46 5.14 -10.16
C GLU A 85 -5.30 6.32 -10.69
N ALA A 86 -4.66 7.42 -11.10
CA ALA A 86 -5.33 8.57 -11.71
C ALA A 86 -5.79 8.30 -13.16
N SER A 87 -5.21 7.30 -13.83
CA SER A 87 -5.55 6.95 -15.20
C SER A 87 -6.83 6.12 -15.27
N THR A 88 -7.98 6.79 -15.19
CA THR A 88 -9.30 6.19 -15.52
C THR A 88 -9.53 6.20 -17.04
N GLU A 89 -8.53 5.83 -17.83
CA GLU A 89 -8.65 5.77 -19.29
C GLU A 89 -8.98 4.36 -19.76
N SER A 90 -9.75 4.28 -20.84
CA SER A 90 -10.08 3.04 -21.54
C SER A 90 -8.79 2.29 -21.91
N THR A 91 -8.64 1.07 -21.41
CA THR A 91 -7.58 0.16 -21.83
C THR A 91 -7.75 -0.17 -23.31
N LYS A 92 -6.64 -0.20 -24.06
CA LYS A 92 -6.62 -0.63 -25.48
C LYS A 92 -6.72 -2.16 -25.64
N PHE A 93 -6.64 -2.89 -24.54
CA PHE A 93 -6.57 -4.34 -24.49
C PHE A 93 -7.90 -4.90 -23.99
N ALA A 94 -8.53 -5.76 -24.80
CA ALA A 94 -9.86 -6.31 -24.54
C ALA A 94 -9.89 -7.30 -23.36
N ASP A 95 -8.74 -7.85 -22.99
CA ASP A 95 -8.53 -8.80 -21.89
C ASP A 95 -8.19 -8.11 -20.56
N VAL A 96 -7.92 -6.80 -20.57
CA VAL A 96 -7.68 -6.02 -19.36
C VAL A 96 -9.02 -5.45 -18.89
N GLN A 97 -9.62 -6.13 -17.92
CA GLN A 97 -10.83 -5.65 -17.26
C GLN A 97 -10.50 -4.35 -16.52
N GLN A 98 -11.21 -3.28 -16.88
CA GLN A 98 -11.18 -2.05 -16.10
C GLN A 98 -11.74 -2.35 -14.71
N ILE A 99 -10.95 -2.06 -13.67
CA ILE A 99 -11.44 -2.11 -12.29
C ILE A 99 -12.28 -0.84 -12.05
N THR A 100 -13.42 -0.72 -12.75
CA THR A 100 -14.37 0.39 -12.60
C THR A 100 -15.10 0.24 -11.27
N GLY A 101 -14.49 0.72 -10.18
CA GLY A 101 -15.14 0.62 -8.87
C GLY A 101 -14.47 1.26 -7.66
N LEU A 102 -13.20 1.65 -7.72
CA LEU A 102 -12.55 2.27 -6.56
C LEU A 102 -12.55 3.80 -6.67
N LYS A 103 -13.74 4.42 -6.63
CA LYS A 103 -13.84 5.79 -6.12
C LYS A 103 -13.38 5.74 -4.67
N ALA A 104 -12.16 6.22 -4.43
CA ALA A 104 -11.69 6.78 -3.16
C ALA A 104 -12.43 6.26 -1.90
N THR A 105 -12.05 5.09 -1.41
CA THR A 105 -12.38 4.70 -0.02
C THR A 105 -11.12 4.25 0.71
N SER A 106 -10.01 4.99 0.56
CA SER A 106 -8.83 4.88 1.44
C SER A 106 -9.03 5.47 2.84
N THR A 107 -10.27 5.53 3.36
CA THR A 107 -10.51 6.10 4.71
C THR A 107 -11.66 5.46 5.48
N LYS A 108 -12.38 4.45 4.94
CA LYS A 108 -13.52 3.82 5.64
C LYS A 108 -13.36 2.31 5.94
N VAL A 109 -12.18 1.72 5.74
CA VAL A 109 -11.93 0.33 6.14
C VAL A 109 -11.38 0.24 7.56
N LEU A 110 -10.65 1.25 8.05
CA LEU A 110 -9.97 1.18 9.35
C LEU A 110 -10.84 1.47 10.60
N LEU A 111 -12.13 1.79 10.45
CA LEU A 111 -12.99 2.16 11.60
C LEU A 111 -14.28 1.33 11.74
N THR A 112 -14.57 0.39 10.83
CA THR A 112 -15.85 -0.37 10.88
C THR A 112 -15.71 -1.81 11.37
N VAL A 113 -14.51 -2.41 11.38
CA VAL A 113 -14.37 -3.83 11.77
C VAL A 113 -14.22 -4.04 13.30
N SER A 114 -13.95 -3.00 14.09
CA SER A 114 -13.86 -3.12 15.56
C SER A 114 -15.20 -3.02 16.32
N SER A 115 -16.35 -3.15 15.65
CA SER A 115 -17.65 -3.10 16.35
C SER A 115 -18.68 -4.13 15.88
N GLN A 116 -18.31 -5.19 15.15
CA GLN A 116 -19.24 -6.28 14.84
C GLN A 116 -18.61 -7.69 14.85
N VAL A 117 -17.75 -7.97 15.83
CA VAL A 117 -17.75 -9.21 16.63
C VAL A 117 -17.30 -8.86 18.03
#